data_AF-A0A2S9E0K0-F1
#
_entry.id   AF-A0A2S9E0K0-F1
#
_cell.length_a   1.000
_cell.length_b   1.000
_cell.length_c   1.000
_cell.angle_alpha   90.00
_cell.angle_beta   90.00
_cell.angle_gamma   90.00
#
_symmetry.space_group_name_H-M   'P 1'
#
loop_
_entity.id
_entity.type
_entity.pdbx_description
1 polymer ?
#
loop_
_entity_poly.entity_id
_entity_poly.type
_entity_poly.pdbx_seq_one_letter_code
_entity_poly.pdbx_strand_id
1 'polypeptide(L)'
;MGRLKNRKARTGLVFVAPLLAGLLLAGCASSAPTAGTSPVGADADLKISISFEGKSVDSEYHLSCRGAQAADSSTLPESNAACALLAKNPEVLTPQRSPQQSCTEIYGGPATARISGKLGGKQVDTSFDRHNGCAISEWDALAPLLGEGMK
;
A
#
# COMPACT_ATOMS: atom_id res chain seq x y z
N MET A 1 -17.93 -43.51 -14.35
CA MET A 1 -17.34 -44.38 -13.30
C MET A 1 -15.84 -44.51 -13.54
N GLY A 2 -14.99 -44.20 -12.56
CA GLY A 2 -13.53 -44.35 -12.72
C GLY A 2 -12.74 -43.79 -11.55
N ARG A 3 -12.86 -44.41 -10.36
CA ARG A 3 -11.99 -44.17 -9.19
C ARG A 3 -10.55 -44.58 -9.54
N LEU A 4 -9.56 -43.70 -9.36
CA LEU A 4 -8.21 -44.13 -9.03
C LEU A 4 -7.84 -43.74 -7.60
N LYS A 5 -7.39 -44.76 -6.89
CA LYS A 5 -7.13 -44.87 -5.45
C LYS A 5 -5.70 -44.41 -5.12
N ASN A 6 -5.61 -43.76 -3.96
CA ASN A 6 -4.43 -43.53 -3.12
C ASN A 6 -3.30 -44.56 -3.25
N ARG A 7 -2.05 -44.08 -3.29
CA ARG A 7 -0.90 -44.80 -2.73
C ARG A 7 -0.20 -43.90 -1.71
N LYS A 8 -0.23 -44.34 -0.47
CA LYS A 8 0.43 -43.74 0.70
C LYS A 8 1.71 -44.54 0.99
N ALA A 9 2.64 -43.88 1.66
CA ALA A 9 3.73 -44.41 2.50
C ALA A 9 5.12 -44.63 1.88
N ARG A 10 6.11 -43.99 2.53
CA ARG A 10 7.43 -44.49 2.97
C ARG A 10 8.04 -43.35 3.83
N THR A 11 7.87 -43.34 5.15
CA THR A 11 8.62 -44.10 6.17
C THR A 11 10.11 -43.76 6.17
N GLY A 12 10.55 -43.04 7.19
CA GLY A 12 11.96 -42.76 7.49
C GLY A 12 12.09 -42.09 8.87
N LEU A 13 12.02 -42.91 9.92
CA LEU A 13 12.17 -42.57 11.33
C LEU A 13 13.65 -42.75 11.72
N VAL A 14 14.31 -41.72 12.25
CA VAL A 14 15.53 -41.91 13.06
C VAL A 14 15.44 -41.01 14.30
N PHE A 15 15.21 -41.67 15.43
CA PHE A 15 15.32 -41.16 16.80
C PHE A 15 16.79 -41.11 17.21
N VAL A 16 17.27 -40.00 17.80
CA VAL A 16 18.21 -40.03 18.94
C VAL A 16 17.99 -38.78 19.81
N ALA A 17 17.51 -38.98 21.04
CA ALA A 17 17.66 -38.06 22.17
C ALA A 17 18.66 -38.73 23.14
N PRO A 18 19.41 -38.00 24.01
CA PRO A 18 18.81 -37.60 25.29
C PRO A 18 19.41 -36.36 26.04
N LEU A 19 18.61 -35.89 27.00
CA LEU A 19 18.91 -35.40 28.37
C LEU A 19 19.98 -34.32 28.61
N LEU A 20 19.52 -33.10 28.97
CA LEU A 20 20.20 -32.22 29.92
C LEU A 20 19.21 -31.48 30.83
N ALA A 21 19.28 -31.85 32.12
CA ALA A 21 19.11 -31.09 33.36
C ALA A 21 18.08 -29.93 33.42
N GLY A 22 17.08 -30.12 34.28
CA GLY A 22 16.27 -29.03 34.82
C GLY A 22 16.95 -28.29 35.98
N LEU A 23 16.74 -26.98 36.04
CA LEU A 23 16.80 -26.19 37.27
C LEU A 23 15.70 -25.13 37.20
N LEU A 24 14.76 -25.20 38.14
CA LEU A 24 13.63 -24.30 38.30
C LEU A 24 14.10 -22.98 38.94
N LEU A 25 13.97 -21.86 38.21
CA LEU A 25 13.90 -20.53 38.80
C LEU A 25 12.54 -19.92 38.45
N ALA A 26 11.64 -19.93 39.42
CA ALA A 26 10.41 -19.14 39.38
C ALA A 26 10.76 -17.66 39.55
N GLY A 27 11.01 -16.98 38.44
CA GLY A 27 11.10 -15.52 38.39
C GLY A 27 9.74 -14.92 38.02
N CYS A 28 9.14 -14.15 38.92
CA CYS A 28 8.03 -13.26 38.58
C CYS A 28 8.56 -12.15 37.66
N ALA A 29 8.55 -12.37 36.34
CA ALA A 29 8.76 -11.32 35.37
C ALA A 29 7.48 -10.50 35.26
N SER A 30 7.45 -9.33 35.91
CA SER A 30 6.43 -8.32 35.69
C SER A 30 6.56 -7.84 34.24
N SER A 31 5.70 -8.38 33.37
CA SER A 31 5.61 -7.93 31.99
C SER A 31 4.93 -6.57 32.00
N ALA A 32 5.70 -5.49 31.95
CA ALA A 32 5.16 -4.18 31.63
C ALA A 32 4.45 -4.29 30.27
N PRO A 33 3.25 -3.71 30.10
CA PRO A 33 2.66 -3.62 28.78
C PRO A 33 3.55 -2.66 27.98
N THR A 34 4.40 -3.22 27.12
CA THR A 34 4.94 -2.46 26.01
C THR A 34 3.72 -2.07 25.19
N ALA A 35 3.26 -0.83 25.37
CA ALA A 35 2.35 -0.21 24.43
C ALA A 35 3.07 -0.26 23.09
N GLY A 36 2.74 -1.27 22.27
CA GLY A 36 3.18 -1.35 20.91
C GLY A 36 2.65 -0.10 20.25
N THR A 37 3.51 0.89 20.05
CA THR A 37 3.28 1.91 19.03
C THR A 37 3.20 1.15 17.73
N SER A 38 2.00 0.67 17.40
CA SER A 38 1.64 0.41 16.03
C SER A 38 2.02 1.68 15.29
N PRO A 39 2.70 1.60 14.13
CA PRO A 39 2.98 2.79 13.36
C PRO A 39 1.63 3.49 13.18
N VAL A 40 1.46 4.63 13.84
CA VAL A 40 0.30 5.48 13.61
C VAL A 40 0.41 5.81 12.14
N GLY A 41 -0.54 5.31 11.35
CA GLY A 41 -0.59 5.56 9.92
C GLY A 41 -0.42 7.06 9.67
N ALA A 42 0.27 7.43 8.61
CA ALA A 42 0.55 8.84 8.36
C ALA A 42 -0.76 9.62 8.15
N ASP A 43 -0.99 10.65 8.96
CA ASP A 43 -2.05 11.63 8.71
C ASP A 43 -1.82 12.31 7.36
N ALA A 44 -2.89 12.71 6.67
CA ALA A 44 -2.80 13.34 5.36
C ALA A 44 -3.80 14.50 5.23
N ASP A 45 -3.39 15.54 4.51
CA ASP A 45 -4.28 16.57 4.01
C ASP A 45 -3.83 16.91 2.59
N LEU A 46 -4.57 16.42 1.61
CA LEU A 46 -4.16 16.38 0.21
C LEU A 46 -5.23 16.95 -0.70
N LYS A 47 -4.78 17.71 -1.70
CA LYS A 47 -5.55 18.11 -2.87
C LYS A 47 -5.13 17.26 -4.06
N ILE A 48 -6.10 16.66 -4.73
CA ILE A 48 -5.93 15.73 -5.85
C ILE A 48 -6.63 16.34 -7.06
N SER A 49 -5.88 16.74 -8.07
CA SER A 49 -6.41 17.28 -9.32
C SER A 49 -6.18 16.29 -10.45
N ILE A 50 -7.21 15.91 -11.20
CA ILE A 50 -7.15 14.91 -12.27
C ILE A 50 -7.59 15.56 -13.59
N SER A 51 -6.82 15.32 -14.64
CA SER A 51 -7.20 15.59 -16.03
C SER A 51 -7.27 14.27 -16.78
N PHE A 52 -8.42 13.90 -17.31
CA PHE A 52 -8.63 12.69 -18.09
C PHE A 52 -8.18 12.85 -19.54
N GLU A 53 -8.32 14.04 -20.12
CA GLU A 53 -7.95 14.31 -21.52
C GLU A 53 -6.57 14.97 -21.69
N GLY A 54 -5.90 15.33 -20.58
CA GLY A 54 -4.57 15.96 -20.57
C GLY A 54 -4.56 17.42 -21.03
N LYS A 55 -5.73 18.07 -21.15
CA LYS A 55 -5.88 19.45 -21.64
C LYS A 55 -6.23 20.45 -20.53
N SER A 56 -7.05 20.01 -19.57
CA SER A 56 -7.55 20.80 -18.45
C SER A 56 -7.89 19.89 -17.27
N VAL A 57 -7.88 20.44 -16.05
CA VAL A 57 -8.34 19.70 -14.87
C VAL A 57 -9.84 19.44 -14.99
N ASP A 58 -10.22 18.16 -14.93
CA ASP A 58 -11.61 17.71 -15.03
C ASP A 58 -12.23 17.48 -13.65
N SER A 59 -11.41 17.15 -12.65
CA SER A 59 -11.87 16.88 -11.28
C SER A 59 -10.84 17.34 -10.25
N GLU A 60 -11.35 17.85 -9.13
CA GLU A 60 -10.55 18.20 -7.97
C GLU A 60 -11.18 17.62 -6.70
N TYR A 61 -10.38 16.93 -5.90
CA TYR A 61 -10.79 16.28 -4.65
C TYR A 61 -9.91 16.72 -3.50
N HIS A 62 -10.48 16.70 -2.30
CA HIS A 62 -9.77 16.83 -1.03
C HIS A 62 -9.81 15.49 -0.29
N LEU A 63 -8.68 15.12 0.30
CA LEU A 63 -8.55 13.94 1.14
C LEU A 63 -7.92 14.36 2.47
N SER A 64 -8.62 14.11 3.56
CA SER A 64 -8.12 14.32 4.92
C SER A 64 -8.14 13.00 5.67
N CYS A 65 -6.98 12.54 6.13
CA CYS A 65 -6.81 11.27 6.82
C CYS A 65 -6.34 11.49 8.25
N ARG A 66 -6.93 10.73 9.18
CA ARG A 66 -6.32 10.42 10.48
C ARG A 66 -5.92 8.96 10.49
N GLY A 67 -4.63 8.69 10.36
CA GLY A 67 -4.15 7.35 10.06
C GLY A 67 -4.86 6.72 8.85
N ALA A 68 -5.47 5.55 9.06
CA ALA A 68 -6.13 4.79 7.99
C ALA A 68 -7.59 5.23 7.73
N GLN A 69 -8.12 6.19 8.48
CA GLN A 69 -9.51 6.62 8.39
C GLN A 69 -9.62 8.01 7.75
N ALA A 70 -10.57 8.16 6.83
CA ALA A 70 -10.90 9.46 6.27
C ALA A 70 -11.75 10.30 7.22
N ALA A 71 -11.56 11.61 7.19
CA ALA A 71 -12.47 12.57 7.81
C ALA A 71 -13.69 12.83 6.91
N ASP A 72 -14.81 13.18 7.53
CA ASP A 72 -16.08 13.51 6.84
C ASP A 72 -15.96 14.68 5.85
N SER A 73 -14.93 15.52 5.99
CA SER A 73 -14.64 16.63 5.07
C SER A 73 -14.00 16.20 3.75
N SER A 74 -13.58 14.93 3.64
CA SER A 74 -12.95 14.42 2.41
C SER A 74 -13.99 14.30 1.30
N THR A 75 -13.64 14.74 0.09
CA THR A 75 -14.53 14.69 -1.08
C THR A 75 -14.15 13.61 -2.07
N LEU A 76 -13.02 12.93 -1.87
CA LEU A 76 -12.59 11.81 -2.69
C LEU A 76 -13.56 10.61 -2.54
N PRO A 77 -14.10 10.02 -3.63
CA PRO A 77 -15.08 8.93 -3.52
C PRO A 77 -14.60 7.74 -2.69
N GLU A 78 -13.36 7.30 -2.91
CA GLU A 78 -12.75 6.14 -2.23
C GLU A 78 -11.88 6.57 -1.02
N SER A 79 -12.30 7.61 -0.29
CA SER A 79 -11.50 8.24 0.77
C SER A 79 -10.93 7.28 1.81
N ASN A 80 -11.73 6.34 2.33
CA ASN A 80 -11.23 5.39 3.34
C ASN A 80 -10.20 4.40 2.76
N ALA A 81 -10.40 3.95 1.52
CA ALA A 81 -9.44 3.07 0.85
C ALA A 81 -8.13 3.82 0.56
N ALA A 82 -8.22 5.10 0.18
CA ALA A 82 -7.06 5.97 0.00
C ALA A 82 -6.28 6.19 1.31
N CYS A 83 -6.96 6.51 2.41
CA CYS A 83 -6.29 6.66 3.71
C CYS A 83 -5.65 5.35 4.18
N ALA A 84 -6.32 4.21 4.00
CA ALA A 84 -5.75 2.90 4.33
C ALA A 84 -4.50 2.58 3.49
N LEU A 85 -4.49 2.94 2.20
CA LEU A 85 -3.31 2.81 1.33
C LEU A 85 -2.15 3.65 1.84
N LEU A 86 -2.38 4.95 2.09
CA LEU A 86 -1.34 5.89 2.54
C LEU A 86 -0.80 5.56 3.93
N ALA A 87 -1.65 5.06 4.83
CA ALA A 87 -1.23 4.60 6.15
C ALA A 87 -0.29 3.40 6.08
N LYS A 88 -0.49 2.51 5.10
CA LYS A 88 0.31 1.29 4.91
C LYS A 88 1.57 1.53 4.09
N ASN A 89 1.48 2.38 3.07
CA ASN A 89 2.52 2.66 2.08
C ASN A 89 2.49 4.16 1.75
N PRO A 90 3.06 5.01 2.62
CA PRO A 90 3.15 6.45 2.34
C PRO A 90 4.10 6.78 1.17
N GLU A 91 5.05 5.91 0.86
CA GLU A 91 6.02 6.08 -0.22
C GLU A 91 5.40 6.01 -1.63
N VAL A 92 4.16 5.53 -1.76
CA VAL A 92 3.42 5.48 -3.03
C VAL A 92 3.21 6.87 -3.66
N LEU A 93 3.24 7.95 -2.87
CA LEU A 93 3.19 9.32 -3.38
C LEU A 93 4.55 9.88 -3.80
N THR A 94 5.62 9.12 -3.60
CA THR A 94 6.95 9.46 -4.11
C THR A 94 7.13 8.76 -5.45
N PRO A 95 7.40 9.48 -6.56
CA PRO A 95 7.71 8.84 -7.84
C PRO A 95 8.84 7.82 -7.67
N GLN A 96 8.59 6.56 -8.05
CA GLN A 96 9.54 5.46 -7.85
C GLN A 96 10.40 5.22 -9.11
N ARG A 97 10.04 5.84 -10.24
CA ARG A 97 10.76 5.72 -11.52
C ARG A 97 12.23 6.14 -11.40
N SER A 98 13.12 5.15 -11.46
CA SER A 98 14.54 5.36 -11.71
C SER A 98 14.76 5.71 -13.19
N PRO A 99 15.67 6.65 -13.52
CA PRO A 99 16.06 6.92 -14.91
C PRO A 99 16.64 5.71 -15.65
N GLN A 100 17.11 4.69 -14.92
CA GLN A 100 17.68 3.47 -15.48
C GLN A 100 16.64 2.34 -15.61
N GLN A 101 15.41 2.54 -15.13
CA GLN A 101 14.35 1.55 -15.22
C GLN A 101 13.88 1.38 -16.66
N SER A 102 13.93 0.15 -17.17
CA SER A 102 13.34 -0.17 -18.48
C SER A 102 11.82 -0.28 -18.33
N CYS A 103 11.08 0.40 -19.20
CA CYS A 103 9.62 0.44 -19.21
C CYS A 103 9.09 -0.02 -20.57
N THR A 104 7.91 -0.61 -20.61
CA THR A 104 7.24 -0.87 -21.89
C THR A 104 6.70 0.43 -22.46
N GLU A 105 6.76 0.61 -23.77
CA GLU A 105 6.20 1.80 -24.46
C GLU A 105 4.68 1.68 -24.69
N ILE A 106 3.97 1.04 -23.76
CA ILE A 106 2.51 0.92 -23.81
C ILE A 106 1.92 2.21 -23.29
N TYR A 107 1.24 2.93 -24.17
CA TYR A 107 0.53 4.15 -23.82
C TYR A 107 -0.83 3.84 -23.18
N GLY A 108 -1.05 4.32 -21.96
CA GLY A 108 -2.26 4.09 -21.18
C GLY A 108 -3.36 5.14 -21.36
N GLY A 109 -3.10 6.20 -22.13
CA GLY A 109 -4.03 7.30 -22.36
C GLY A 109 -3.52 8.65 -21.83
N PRO A 110 -4.26 9.75 -22.09
CA PRO A 110 -3.79 11.10 -21.82
C PRO A 110 -3.98 11.56 -20.38
N ALA A 111 -4.52 10.70 -19.52
CA ALA A 111 -4.83 11.05 -18.15
C ALA A 111 -3.56 11.44 -17.36
N THR A 112 -3.67 12.52 -16.60
CA THR A 112 -2.66 13.03 -15.68
C THR A 112 -3.32 13.39 -14.35
N ALA A 113 -2.54 13.35 -13.28
CA ALA A 113 -2.97 13.78 -11.96
C ALA A 113 -1.86 14.54 -11.25
N ARG A 114 -2.24 15.49 -10.40
CA ARG A 114 -1.34 16.16 -9.45
C ARG A 114 -1.89 15.97 -8.04
N ILE A 115 -1.01 15.56 -7.13
CA ILE A 115 -1.32 15.42 -5.71
C ILE A 115 -0.40 16.36 -4.95
N SER A 116 -1.00 17.24 -4.14
CA SER A 116 -0.27 18.23 -3.35
C SER A 116 -0.83 18.35 -1.94
N GLY A 117 0.01 18.70 -0.96
CA GLY A 117 -0.42 18.89 0.42
C GLY A 117 0.59 18.29 1.40
N LYS A 118 0.10 17.67 2.48
CA LYS A 118 0.93 17.04 3.50
C LYS A 118 0.58 15.57 3.72
N LEU A 119 1.62 14.75 3.90
CA LEU A 119 1.51 13.35 4.31
C LEU A 119 2.53 13.08 5.42
N GLY A 120 2.07 12.63 6.59
CA GLY A 120 2.92 12.38 7.75
C GLY A 120 3.75 13.61 8.16
N GLY A 121 3.19 14.81 7.99
CA GLY A 121 3.87 16.09 8.23
C GLY A 121 4.86 16.52 7.14
N LYS A 122 5.14 15.69 6.12
CA LYS A 122 6.02 16.04 4.99
C LYS A 122 5.20 16.66 3.86
N GLN A 123 5.76 17.69 3.22
CA GLN A 123 5.15 18.28 2.03
C GLN A 123 5.23 17.29 0.86
N VAL A 124 4.12 17.16 0.15
CA VAL A 124 4.02 16.41 -1.10
C VAL A 124 3.57 17.36 -2.19
N ASP A 125 4.21 17.24 -3.36
CA ASP A 125 3.77 17.83 -4.62
C ASP A 125 4.31 16.95 -5.74
N THR A 126 3.46 16.05 -6.24
CA THR A 126 3.84 15.01 -7.20
C THR A 126 2.82 14.94 -8.32
N SER A 127 3.25 14.48 -9.49
CA SER A 127 2.37 14.29 -10.64
C SER A 127 2.52 12.88 -11.18
N PHE A 128 1.39 12.33 -11.62
CA PHE A 128 1.27 11.01 -12.21
C PHE A 128 0.71 11.12 -13.61
N ASP A 129 1.12 10.21 -14.46
CA ASP A 129 0.77 10.15 -15.88
C ASP A 129 0.65 8.67 -16.28
N ARG A 130 0.31 8.40 -17.54
CA ARG A 130 0.15 7.03 -18.04
C ARG A 130 0.87 6.81 -19.38
N HIS A 131 2.03 7.46 -19.59
CA HIS A 131 2.66 7.46 -20.91
C HIS A 131 3.38 6.16 -21.29
N ASN A 132 3.74 5.33 -20.31
CA ASN A 132 4.42 4.05 -20.51
C ASN A 132 3.99 3.03 -19.43
N GLY A 133 4.43 1.78 -19.53
CA GLY A 133 4.03 0.70 -18.62
C GLY A 133 4.39 0.92 -17.14
N CYS A 134 5.48 1.65 -16.87
CA CYS A 134 5.86 1.99 -15.50
C CYS A 134 4.93 3.05 -14.92
N ALA A 135 4.62 4.08 -15.71
CA ALA A 135 3.70 5.14 -15.29
C ALA A 135 2.28 4.61 -15.07
N ILE A 136 1.82 3.69 -15.93
CA ILE A 136 0.56 2.95 -15.72
C ILE A 136 0.60 2.18 -14.39
N SER A 137 1.70 1.48 -14.10
CA SER A 137 1.82 0.73 -12.85
C SER A 137 1.82 1.63 -11.60
N GLU A 138 2.46 2.81 -11.66
CA GLU A 138 2.39 3.82 -10.60
C GLU A 138 0.96 4.34 -10.42
N TRP A 139 0.24 4.60 -11.52
CA TRP A 139 -1.15 5.02 -11.49
C TRP A 139 -2.05 3.96 -10.84
N ASP A 140 -1.91 2.70 -11.25
CA ASP A 140 -2.73 1.59 -10.76
C ASP A 140 -2.48 1.32 -9.27
N ALA A 141 -1.25 1.52 -8.79
CA ALA A 141 -0.93 1.46 -7.36
C ALA A 141 -1.65 2.55 -6.54
N LEU A 142 -2.13 3.61 -7.20
CA LEU A 142 -2.87 4.73 -6.63
C LEU A 142 -4.36 4.71 -6.99
N ALA A 143 -4.91 3.57 -7.45
CA ALA A 143 -6.31 3.48 -7.86
C ALA A 143 -7.32 4.06 -6.85
N PRO A 144 -7.16 3.93 -5.51
CA PRO A 144 -8.08 4.58 -4.56
C PRO A 144 -8.02 6.12 -4.58
N LEU A 145 -6.92 6.72 -5.02
CA LEU A 145 -6.75 8.17 -5.12
C LEU A 145 -7.13 8.71 -6.50
N LEU A 146 -6.78 7.97 -7.56
CA LEU A 146 -6.85 8.45 -8.94
C LEU A 146 -7.98 7.83 -9.75
N GLY A 147 -8.65 6.81 -9.21
CA GLY A 147 -9.54 5.93 -9.96
C GLY A 147 -8.76 4.91 -10.81
N GLU A 148 -9.45 3.85 -11.22
CA GLU A 148 -8.92 3.02 -12.31
C GLU A 148 -8.89 3.88 -13.58
N GLY A 149 -7.78 3.87 -14.32
CA GLY A 149 -7.54 4.70 -15.50
C GLY A 149 -8.42 4.35 -16.71
N MET A 150 -9.73 4.42 -16.51
CA MET A 150 -10.88 4.26 -17.40
C MET A 150 -10.68 3.16 -18.45
N LYS A 151 -11.20 1.97 -18.15
CA LYS A 151 -11.46 0.90 -19.13
C LYS A 151 -12.40 1.39 -20.25
#